data_AF-A0A843J2D3-F1
#
_entry.id   AF-A0A843J2D3-F1
#
_cell.length_a   1.000
_cell.length_b   1.000
_cell.length_c   1.000
_cell.angle_alpha   90.00
_cell.angle_beta   90.00
_cell.angle_gamma   90.00
#
_symmetry.space_group_name_H-M   'P 1'
#
loop_
_entity.id
_entity.type
_entity.pdbx_description
1 polymer ?
#
loop_
_entity_poly.entity_id
_entity_poly.type
_entity_poly.pdbx_seq_one_letter_code
_entity_poly.pdbx_strand_id
1 'polypeptide(L)'
;RYLKYERGIPQTHWDCRVCHGAGCERCNFTGKMYPDSVEELIGRPIIEACGAEKVILHGAGREDIDARMIGTGRPFVLEIVAPKKRSVTIEEMEALVNKSAAGRVEIRLDHVSNRQEVETIKLGKAHKKYSILVKVEGDYSINDVRLALKSLKGATIDQRTPDRVSHRRADLVRKRQCLDIECEGMEDDLFRITVLGDAGLYIKELISGDNGRTVPSFAEKLGCPAHVTSLDVIMVEGVVPEKQKQEN
;
A
#
# COMPACT_ATOMS: atom_id res chain seq x y z
N ARG A 1 -6.70 -11.63 0.14
CA ARG A 1 -6.30 -10.29 0.63
C ARG A 1 -5.18 -10.42 1.66
N TYR A 2 -4.22 -9.49 1.71
CA TYR A 2 -3.18 -9.46 2.75
C TYR A 2 -3.26 -8.20 3.61
N LEU A 3 -2.84 -8.34 4.86
CA LEU A 3 -2.55 -7.28 5.82
C LEU A 3 -1.04 -7.24 6.05
N LYS A 4 -0.48 -6.04 6.14
CA LYS A 4 0.93 -5.76 6.45
C LYS A 4 0.94 -4.87 7.68
N TYR A 5 1.38 -5.43 8.81
CA TYR A 5 1.42 -4.74 10.10
C TYR A 5 2.75 -4.02 10.34
N GLU A 6 3.82 -4.50 9.71
CA GLU A 6 5.18 -3.97 9.86
C GLU A 6 5.47 -2.85 8.85
N ARG A 7 6.02 -1.73 9.32
CA ARG A 7 6.64 -0.70 8.46
C ARG A 7 8.09 -1.09 8.18
N GLY A 8 8.62 -0.73 7.01
CA GLY A 8 10.02 -1.00 6.67
C GLY A 8 10.25 -2.23 5.79
N ILE A 9 9.19 -2.99 5.46
CA ILE A 9 9.26 -4.10 4.49
C ILE A 9 8.58 -3.75 3.16
N PRO A 10 9.19 -4.01 2.00
CA PRO A 10 8.57 -3.78 0.70
C PRO A 10 7.47 -4.82 0.42
N GLN A 11 6.59 -4.53 -0.54
CA GLN A 11 5.57 -5.50 -0.98
C GLN A 11 6.22 -6.71 -1.69
N THR A 12 7.20 -6.47 -2.56
CA THR A 12 7.90 -7.50 -3.34
C THR A 12 9.39 -7.47 -3.06
N HIS A 13 10.10 -8.51 -3.46
CA HIS A 13 11.56 -8.58 -3.35
C HIS A 13 12.25 -7.41 -4.07
N TRP A 14 13.28 -6.84 -3.43
CA TRP A 14 14.12 -5.79 -4.01
C TRP A 14 15.58 -6.24 -4.04
N ASP A 15 16.10 -6.45 -5.24
CA ASP A 15 17.51 -6.78 -5.44
C ASP A 15 18.43 -5.67 -4.94
N CYS A 16 19.55 -6.06 -4.34
CA CYS A 16 20.63 -5.15 -3.96
C CYS A 16 21.05 -4.32 -5.17
N ARG A 17 21.03 -2.99 -5.02
CA ARG A 17 21.36 -2.05 -6.12
C ARG A 17 22.80 -2.13 -6.62
N VAL A 18 23.69 -2.80 -5.91
CA VAL A 18 25.12 -2.93 -6.26
C VAL A 18 25.39 -4.25 -7.00
N CYS A 19 24.88 -5.36 -6.47
CA CYS A 19 25.16 -6.69 -7.02
C CYS A 19 24.01 -7.28 -7.84
N HIS A 20 22.89 -6.56 -7.97
CA HIS A 20 21.72 -6.98 -8.75
C HIS A 20 21.24 -8.39 -8.41
N GLY A 21 21.20 -8.73 -7.12
CA GLY A 21 20.74 -10.04 -6.64
C GLY A 21 21.84 -11.08 -6.43
N ALA A 22 23.07 -10.86 -6.93
CA ALA A 22 24.13 -11.87 -6.84
C ALA A 22 24.70 -12.09 -5.43
N GLY A 23 24.59 -11.09 -4.56
CA GLY A 23 25.23 -11.06 -3.24
C GLY A 23 26.56 -10.28 -3.26
N CYS A 24 26.75 -9.40 -2.28
CA CYS A 24 28.00 -8.66 -2.07
C CYS A 24 28.12 -8.24 -0.59
N GLU A 25 29.28 -7.75 -0.18
CA GLU A 25 29.53 -7.28 1.20
C GLU A 25 28.49 -6.26 1.68
N ARG A 26 28.08 -5.32 0.83
CA ARG A 26 27.07 -4.31 1.17
C ARG A 26 25.74 -4.91 1.64
N CYS A 27 25.32 -6.02 1.03
CA CYS A 27 24.07 -6.69 1.40
C CYS A 27 24.31 -7.93 2.27
N ASN A 28 25.48 -8.05 2.89
CA ASN A 28 25.89 -9.23 3.66
C ASN A 28 25.71 -10.53 2.85
N PHE A 29 26.04 -10.48 1.55
CA PHE A 29 25.93 -11.58 0.60
C PHE A 29 24.52 -12.14 0.39
N THR A 30 23.47 -11.45 0.87
CA THR A 30 22.08 -11.91 0.71
C THR A 30 21.53 -11.67 -0.70
N GLY A 31 22.15 -10.77 -1.46
CA GLY A 31 21.63 -10.28 -2.74
C GLY A 31 20.51 -9.25 -2.61
N LYS A 32 20.05 -8.91 -1.39
CA LYS A 32 18.82 -8.13 -1.18
C LYS A 32 19.07 -6.72 -0.66
N MET A 33 18.16 -5.79 -0.95
CA MET A 33 18.09 -4.49 -0.27
C MET A 33 17.44 -4.57 1.10
N TYR A 34 16.44 -5.45 1.24
CA TYR A 34 15.70 -5.69 2.48
C TYR A 34 15.67 -7.19 2.77
N PRO A 35 15.77 -7.60 4.04
CA PRO A 35 15.80 -9.03 4.39
C PRO A 35 14.54 -9.78 3.94
N ASP A 36 13.38 -9.14 4.10
CA ASP A 36 12.06 -9.70 3.83
C ASP A 36 11.18 -8.73 3.03
N SER A 37 10.16 -9.29 2.38
CA SER A 37 9.07 -8.59 1.73
C SER A 37 7.74 -9.30 2.03
N VAL A 38 6.61 -8.63 1.79
CA VAL A 38 5.28 -9.27 1.94
C VAL A 38 5.18 -10.53 1.08
N GLU A 39 5.64 -10.46 -0.18
CA GLU A 39 5.70 -11.59 -1.11
C GLU A 39 6.51 -12.77 -0.54
N GLU A 40 7.66 -12.53 0.07
CA GLU A 40 8.50 -13.59 0.63
C GLU A 40 7.92 -14.17 1.92
N LEU A 41 7.32 -13.35 2.78
CA LEU A 41 6.67 -13.80 4.02
C LEU A 41 5.45 -14.69 3.72
N ILE A 42 4.69 -14.37 2.67
CA ILE A 42 3.60 -15.22 2.18
C ILE A 42 4.17 -16.45 1.45
N GLY A 43 5.23 -16.25 0.66
CA GLY A 43 5.73 -17.23 -0.29
C GLY A 43 6.47 -18.41 0.33
N ARG A 44 7.38 -18.17 1.27
CA ARG A 44 8.24 -19.22 1.88
C ARG A 44 7.46 -20.45 2.37
N PRO A 45 6.45 -20.32 3.25
CA PRO A 45 5.70 -21.48 3.73
C PRO A 45 4.94 -22.21 2.61
N ILE A 46 4.47 -21.49 1.59
CA ILE A 46 3.75 -22.07 0.44
C ILE A 46 4.71 -22.82 -0.49
N ILE A 47 5.90 -22.26 -0.72
CA ILE A 47 6.98 -22.90 -1.49
C ILE A 47 7.36 -24.23 -0.86
N GLU A 48 7.56 -24.24 0.46
CA GLU A 48 7.88 -25.46 1.22
C GLU A 48 6.76 -26.49 1.14
N ALA A 49 5.52 -26.09 1.43
CA ALA A 49 4.38 -27.01 1.45
C ALA A 49 4.04 -27.59 0.07
N CYS A 50 4.25 -26.83 -1.01
CA CYS A 50 3.96 -27.26 -2.38
C CYS A 50 5.17 -27.88 -3.09
N GLY A 51 6.37 -27.76 -2.51
CA GLY A 51 7.63 -28.05 -3.21
C GLY A 51 7.76 -27.25 -4.51
N ALA A 52 7.37 -25.97 -4.49
CA ALA A 52 7.39 -25.09 -5.64
C ALA A 52 8.79 -24.49 -5.89
N GLU A 53 9.02 -23.93 -7.08
CA GLU A 53 10.27 -23.23 -7.38
C GLU A 53 10.29 -21.82 -6.76
N LYS A 54 9.17 -21.10 -6.92
CA LYS A 54 8.97 -19.75 -6.39
C LYS A 54 7.48 -19.41 -6.37
N VAL A 55 7.17 -18.25 -5.81
CA VAL A 55 5.85 -17.62 -5.95
C VAL A 55 5.99 -16.22 -6.53
N ILE A 56 4.91 -15.71 -7.10
CA ILE A 56 4.82 -14.32 -7.58
C ILE A 56 3.56 -13.68 -7.00
N LEU A 57 3.70 -12.54 -6.34
CA LEU A 57 2.57 -11.79 -5.80
C LEU A 57 2.07 -10.76 -6.83
N HIS A 58 0.78 -10.87 -7.17
CA HIS A 58 0.06 -9.90 -7.98
C HIS A 58 -0.91 -9.11 -7.12
N GLY A 59 -0.50 -7.93 -6.65
CA GLY A 59 -1.33 -7.07 -5.80
C GLY A 59 -2.15 -6.04 -6.58
N ALA A 60 -3.30 -5.64 -6.02
CA ALA A 60 -4.12 -4.52 -6.50
C ALA A 60 -3.45 -3.17 -6.20
N GLY A 61 -2.34 -2.90 -6.88
CA GLY A 61 -1.43 -1.80 -6.54
C GLY A 61 -0.44 -2.15 -5.43
N ARG A 62 0.28 -1.14 -4.93
CA ARG A 62 1.30 -1.30 -3.87
C ARG A 62 1.23 -0.13 -2.88
N GLU A 63 1.73 -0.36 -1.68
CA GLU A 63 2.00 0.68 -0.69
C GLU A 63 3.50 0.98 -0.60
N ASP A 64 3.84 2.16 -0.08
CA ASP A 64 5.22 2.52 0.21
C ASP A 64 5.78 1.60 1.34
N ILE A 65 7.11 1.49 1.40
CA ILE A 65 7.79 0.61 2.37
C ILE A 65 7.46 0.97 3.83
N ASP A 66 7.34 2.26 4.09
CA ASP A 66 7.03 2.85 5.39
C ASP A 66 5.52 2.84 5.71
N ALA A 67 4.68 2.38 4.78
CA ALA A 67 3.23 2.30 4.96
C ALA A 67 2.78 0.91 5.44
N ARG A 68 1.73 0.86 6.26
CA ARG A 68 1.04 -0.40 6.60
C ARG A 68 -0.15 -0.62 5.66
N MET A 69 -0.57 -1.87 5.55
CA MET A 69 -1.81 -2.26 4.87
C MET A 69 -2.69 -2.96 5.91
N ILE A 70 -3.66 -2.26 6.46
CA ILE A 70 -4.55 -2.76 7.53
C ILE A 70 -6.02 -2.70 7.09
N GLY A 71 -6.95 -2.90 8.03
CA GLY A 71 -8.40 -2.82 7.76
C GLY A 71 -8.84 -3.93 6.82
N THR A 72 -9.38 -3.59 5.65
CA THR A 72 -9.87 -4.63 4.70
C THR A 72 -8.75 -5.43 4.05
N GLY A 73 -7.50 -4.97 4.12
CA GLY A 73 -6.36 -5.60 3.44
C GLY A 73 -6.36 -5.38 1.93
N ARG A 74 -5.23 -5.68 1.28
CA ARG A 74 -5.07 -5.52 -0.18
C ARG A 74 -5.42 -6.82 -0.91
N PRO A 75 -6.28 -6.78 -1.95
CA PRO A 75 -6.46 -7.91 -2.86
C PRO A 75 -5.16 -8.31 -3.54
N PHE A 76 -4.91 -9.61 -3.60
CA PHE A 76 -3.77 -10.16 -4.31
C PHE A 76 -4.12 -11.54 -4.87
N VAL A 77 -3.41 -11.92 -5.93
CA VAL A 77 -3.30 -13.30 -6.40
C VAL A 77 -1.86 -13.75 -6.17
N LEU A 78 -1.70 -14.99 -5.70
CA LEU A 78 -0.40 -15.64 -5.59
C LEU A 78 -0.27 -16.67 -6.70
N GLU A 79 0.69 -16.46 -7.60
CA GLU A 79 1.06 -17.47 -8.59
C GLU A 79 2.09 -18.41 -7.97
N ILE A 80 1.79 -19.71 -7.93
CA ILE A 80 2.73 -20.75 -7.46
C ILE A 80 3.39 -21.39 -8.67
N VAL A 81 4.71 -21.20 -8.81
CA VAL A 81 5.47 -21.61 -10.00
C VAL A 81 6.05 -23.01 -9.80
N ALA A 82 5.78 -23.91 -10.75
CA ALA A 82 6.25 -25.29 -10.77
C ALA A 82 6.03 -26.08 -9.46
N PRO A 83 4.80 -26.12 -8.88
CA PRO A 83 4.53 -26.88 -7.66
C PRO A 83 4.62 -28.39 -7.93
N LYS A 84 5.38 -29.11 -7.09
CA LYS A 84 5.43 -30.58 -7.09
C LYS A 84 4.19 -31.20 -6.45
N LYS A 85 3.59 -30.53 -5.45
CA LYS A 85 2.36 -30.91 -4.77
C LYS A 85 1.29 -29.85 -4.98
N ARG A 86 0.12 -30.25 -5.51
CA ARG A 86 -1.03 -29.39 -5.80
C ARG A 86 -2.27 -29.65 -4.94
N SER A 87 -2.18 -30.60 -4.01
CA SER A 87 -3.29 -30.99 -3.13
C SER A 87 -3.41 -30.15 -1.86
N VAL A 88 -2.50 -29.19 -1.64
CA VAL A 88 -2.56 -28.28 -0.49
C VAL A 88 -3.76 -27.35 -0.67
N THR A 89 -4.66 -27.27 0.30
CA THR A 89 -5.87 -26.44 0.20
C THR A 89 -5.59 -24.97 0.51
N ILE A 90 -6.51 -24.07 0.14
CA ILE A 90 -6.37 -22.64 0.44
C ILE A 90 -6.39 -22.38 1.94
N GLU A 91 -7.13 -23.17 2.71
CA GLU A 91 -7.21 -23.08 4.17
C GLU A 91 -5.89 -23.51 4.82
N GLU A 92 -5.28 -24.58 4.32
CA GLU A 92 -3.96 -25.01 4.75
C GLU A 92 -2.89 -23.95 4.45
N MET A 93 -2.91 -23.37 3.24
CA MET A 93 -1.99 -22.29 2.87
C MET A 93 -2.18 -21.04 3.74
N GLU A 94 -3.42 -20.62 3.97
CA GLU A 94 -3.75 -19.50 4.85
C GLU A 94 -3.23 -19.73 6.27
N ALA A 95 -3.49 -20.91 6.85
CA ALA A 95 -3.03 -21.25 8.19
C ALA A 95 -1.49 -21.27 8.30
N LEU A 96 -0.80 -21.83 7.30
CA LEU A 96 0.67 -21.86 7.26
C LEU A 96 1.27 -20.46 7.21
N VAL A 97 0.74 -19.59 6.35
CA VAL A 97 1.21 -18.20 6.23
C VAL A 97 0.92 -17.43 7.52
N ASN A 98 -0.31 -17.48 8.02
CA ASN A 98 -0.70 -16.72 9.22
C ASN A 98 0.05 -17.17 10.48
N LYS A 99 0.46 -18.45 10.54
CA LYS A 99 1.33 -18.96 11.61
C LYS A 99 2.77 -18.49 11.45
N SER A 100 3.34 -18.57 10.26
CA SER A 100 4.77 -18.27 10.02
C SER A 100 5.08 -16.77 9.97
N ALA A 101 4.14 -15.96 9.50
CA ALA A 101 4.27 -14.51 9.38
C ALA A 101 3.53 -13.73 10.50
N ALA A 102 3.14 -14.43 11.57
CA ALA A 102 2.37 -13.88 12.69
C ALA A 102 2.94 -12.54 13.20
N GLY A 103 2.07 -11.55 13.36
CA GLY A 103 2.43 -10.20 13.80
C GLY A 103 3.07 -9.30 12.73
N ARG A 104 3.44 -9.85 11.55
CA ARG A 104 4.07 -9.10 10.45
C ARG A 104 3.14 -8.99 9.24
N VAL A 105 2.61 -10.12 8.79
CA VAL A 105 1.69 -10.24 7.66
C VAL A 105 0.59 -11.25 8.01
N GLU A 106 -0.65 -10.94 7.64
CA GLU A 106 -1.77 -11.87 7.69
C GLU A 106 -2.40 -11.94 6.30
N ILE A 107 -2.86 -13.12 5.90
CA ILE A 107 -3.62 -13.31 4.66
C ILE A 107 -4.99 -13.90 4.94
N ARG A 108 -5.90 -13.59 4.03
CA ARG A 108 -7.20 -14.24 3.88
C ARG A 108 -7.36 -14.68 2.44
N LEU A 109 -7.45 -15.97 2.19
CA LEU A 109 -7.62 -16.56 0.87
C LEU A 109 -9.10 -16.89 0.67
N ASP A 110 -9.58 -16.64 -0.55
CA ASP A 110 -11.00 -16.71 -0.86
C ASP A 110 -11.33 -17.86 -1.82
N HIS A 111 -10.57 -17.94 -2.92
CA HIS A 111 -10.73 -18.97 -3.93
C HIS A 111 -9.45 -19.19 -4.72
N VAL A 112 -9.42 -20.29 -5.49
CA VAL A 112 -8.39 -20.53 -6.50
C VAL A 112 -8.66 -19.61 -7.69
N SER A 113 -7.68 -18.76 -7.99
CA SER A 113 -7.79 -17.72 -9.01
C SER A 113 -7.41 -18.23 -10.42
N ASN A 114 -7.58 -17.37 -11.42
CA ASN A 114 -7.20 -17.60 -12.81
C ASN A 114 -6.43 -16.39 -13.39
N ARG A 115 -5.89 -16.55 -14.61
CA ARG A 115 -5.10 -15.51 -15.27
C ARG A 115 -5.86 -14.21 -15.52
N GLN A 116 -7.17 -14.27 -15.77
CA GLN A 116 -7.99 -13.07 -16.02
C GLN A 116 -8.10 -12.22 -14.75
N GLU A 117 -8.26 -12.85 -13.58
CA GLU A 117 -8.30 -12.13 -12.30
C GLU A 117 -6.97 -11.43 -11.97
N VAL A 118 -5.83 -12.00 -12.39
CA VAL A 118 -4.53 -11.33 -12.30
C VAL A 118 -4.53 -10.02 -13.09
N GLU A 119 -5.07 -10.03 -14.31
CA GLU A 119 -5.18 -8.83 -15.15
C GLU A 119 -6.15 -7.82 -14.53
N THR A 120 -7.31 -8.28 -14.06
CA THR A 120 -8.32 -7.45 -13.39
C THR A 120 -7.77 -6.76 -12.14
N ILE A 121 -7.03 -7.48 -11.29
CA ILE A 121 -6.39 -6.91 -10.09
C ILE A 121 -5.36 -5.85 -10.47
N LYS A 122 -4.56 -6.08 -11.51
CA LYS A 122 -3.51 -5.15 -11.96
C LYS A 122 -4.07 -3.88 -12.60
N LEU A 123 -5.17 -4.00 -13.35
CA LEU A 123 -5.80 -2.89 -14.08
C LEU A 123 -6.88 -2.17 -13.25
N GLY A 124 -7.35 -2.79 -12.18
CA GLY A 124 -8.41 -2.28 -11.32
C GLY A 124 -8.12 -0.89 -10.76
N LYS A 125 -9.03 0.04 -11.01
CA LYS A 125 -8.97 1.43 -10.52
C LYS A 125 -9.76 1.61 -9.22
N ALA A 126 -9.69 0.63 -8.31
CA ALA A 126 -10.39 0.66 -7.04
C ALA A 126 -10.08 1.92 -6.21
N HIS A 127 -11.10 2.47 -5.57
CA HIS A 127 -10.91 3.50 -4.56
C HIS A 127 -10.16 2.95 -3.36
N LYS A 128 -9.45 3.83 -2.67
CA LYS A 128 -8.61 3.47 -1.52
C LYS A 128 -8.86 4.46 -0.40
N LYS A 129 -9.01 3.93 0.80
CA LYS A 129 -9.10 4.72 2.04
C LYS A 129 -7.80 4.61 2.81
N TYR A 130 -7.32 5.74 3.31
CA TYR A 130 -6.08 5.89 4.05
C TYR A 130 -6.38 6.51 5.41
N SER A 131 -5.58 6.15 6.42
CA SER A 131 -5.46 6.87 7.68
C SER A 131 -4.03 7.36 7.81
N ILE A 132 -3.84 8.65 8.00
CA ILE A 132 -2.54 9.29 8.05
C ILE A 132 -2.40 10.12 9.33
N LEU A 133 -1.17 10.19 9.84
CA LEU A 133 -0.78 11.20 10.82
C LEU A 133 -0.08 12.34 10.11
N VAL A 134 -0.52 13.56 10.36
CA VAL A 134 -0.04 14.77 9.69
C VAL A 134 0.50 15.74 10.72
N LYS A 135 1.75 16.17 10.54
CA LYS A 135 2.32 17.30 11.25
C LYS A 135 2.05 18.56 10.44
N VAL A 136 1.62 19.61 11.12
CA VAL A 136 1.50 20.96 10.57
C VAL A 136 2.49 21.85 11.31
N GLU A 137 3.18 22.70 10.57
CA GLU A 137 4.16 23.64 11.10
C GLU A 137 3.63 25.08 11.01
N GLY A 138 3.96 25.90 12.00
CA GLY A 138 3.50 27.30 12.07
C GLY A 138 2.21 27.49 12.86
N ASP A 139 1.65 28.69 12.75
CA ASP A 139 0.45 29.09 13.49
C ASP A 139 -0.81 28.80 12.68
N TYR A 140 -1.71 27.99 13.24
CA TYR A 140 -2.99 27.64 12.63
C TYR A 140 -4.06 27.52 13.71
N SER A 141 -5.32 27.82 13.35
CA SER A 141 -6.45 27.42 14.19
C SER A 141 -6.99 26.05 13.76
N ILE A 142 -7.63 25.35 14.70
CA ILE A 142 -8.34 24.10 14.38
C ILE A 142 -9.43 24.29 13.32
N ASN A 143 -10.01 25.49 13.25
CA ASN A 143 -11.02 25.82 12.25
C ASN A 143 -10.41 25.96 10.86
N ASP A 144 -9.21 26.55 10.74
CA ASP A 144 -8.50 26.66 9.46
C ASP A 144 -8.16 25.27 8.90
N VAL A 145 -7.69 24.35 9.77
CA VAL A 145 -7.45 22.95 9.41
C VAL A 145 -8.72 22.30 8.85
N ARG A 146 -9.85 22.45 9.56
CA ARG A 146 -11.14 21.88 9.11
C ARG A 146 -11.60 22.50 7.79
N LEU A 147 -11.46 23.80 7.60
CA LEU A 147 -11.83 24.49 6.36
C LEU A 147 -10.95 24.05 5.19
N ALA A 148 -9.64 23.92 5.41
CA ALA A 148 -8.69 23.44 4.41
C ALA A 148 -9.05 22.02 3.96
N LEU A 149 -9.30 21.08 4.88
CA LEU A 149 -9.73 19.71 4.54
C LEU A 149 -11.08 19.72 3.81
N LYS A 150 -12.06 20.48 4.31
CA LYS A 150 -13.38 20.58 3.67
C LYS A 150 -13.28 21.07 2.22
N SER A 151 -12.33 21.95 1.91
CA SER A 151 -12.11 22.45 0.54
C SER A 151 -11.54 21.40 -0.42
N LEU A 152 -10.94 20.32 0.10
CA LEU A 152 -10.38 19.21 -0.67
C LEU A 152 -11.37 18.04 -0.84
N LYS A 153 -12.44 17.99 -0.05
CA LYS A 153 -13.49 16.96 -0.14
C LYS A 153 -14.24 17.09 -1.47
N GLY A 154 -14.22 16.02 -2.26
CA GLY A 154 -14.76 15.97 -3.63
C GLY A 154 -13.94 16.73 -4.67
N ALA A 155 -12.73 17.20 -4.33
CA ALA A 155 -11.92 18.01 -5.23
C ALA A 155 -11.17 17.17 -6.25
N THR A 156 -11.06 17.70 -7.47
CA THR A 156 -10.11 17.21 -8.47
C THR A 156 -8.73 17.77 -8.19
N ILE A 157 -7.76 16.88 -8.05
CA ILE A 157 -6.37 17.17 -7.71
C ILE A 157 -5.50 16.92 -8.95
N ASP A 158 -4.77 17.95 -9.37
CA ASP A 158 -3.75 17.87 -10.41
C ASP A 158 -2.41 17.49 -9.76
N GLN A 159 -1.97 16.25 -9.95
CA GLN A 159 -0.71 15.74 -9.41
C GLN A 159 0.31 15.51 -10.52
N ARG A 160 1.33 16.36 -10.59
CA ARG A 160 2.56 16.04 -11.32
C ARG A 160 3.27 14.88 -10.62
N THR A 161 3.92 14.01 -11.37
CA THR A 161 4.68 12.87 -10.83
C THR A 161 5.52 13.31 -9.63
N PRO A 162 5.33 12.77 -8.41
CA PRO A 162 6.03 13.26 -7.23
C PRO A 162 7.54 13.24 -7.38
N ASP A 163 8.23 14.21 -6.79
CA ASP A 163 9.68 14.32 -6.95
C ASP A 163 10.42 13.06 -6.43
N ARG A 164 10.01 12.53 -5.28
CA ARG A 164 10.57 11.29 -4.69
C ARG A 164 10.47 10.06 -5.60
N VAL A 165 9.63 10.07 -6.64
CA VAL A 165 9.45 8.96 -7.58
C VAL A 165 9.82 9.32 -9.02
N SER A 166 10.33 10.54 -9.27
CA SER A 166 10.66 11.05 -10.61
C SER A 166 11.71 10.18 -11.31
N HIS A 167 12.72 9.71 -10.57
CA HIS A 167 13.77 8.81 -11.08
C HIS A 167 13.27 7.48 -11.67
N ARG A 168 12.01 7.11 -11.41
CA ARG A 168 11.42 5.83 -11.83
C ARG A 168 10.12 5.98 -12.61
N ARG A 169 9.64 7.20 -12.84
CA ARG A 169 8.36 7.45 -13.52
C ARG A 169 8.48 8.63 -14.47
N ALA A 170 7.82 8.51 -15.62
CA ALA A 170 7.64 9.63 -16.53
C ALA A 170 6.98 10.81 -15.81
N ASP A 171 7.54 12.00 -16.03
CA ASP A 171 7.06 13.24 -15.43
C ASP A 171 5.79 13.70 -16.15
N LEU A 172 4.64 13.51 -15.51
CA LEU A 172 3.31 13.78 -16.08
C LEU A 172 2.38 14.33 -15.01
N VAL A 173 1.49 15.24 -15.39
CA VAL A 173 0.37 15.69 -14.55
C VAL A 173 -0.81 14.75 -14.73
N ARG A 174 -1.37 14.27 -13.62
CA ARG A 174 -2.52 13.35 -13.59
C ARG A 174 -3.61 13.91 -12.70
N LYS A 175 -4.84 13.93 -13.22
CA LYS A 175 -6.05 14.28 -12.47
C LYS A 175 -6.49 13.12 -11.59
N ARG A 176 -6.73 13.36 -10.31
CA ARG A 176 -7.24 12.37 -9.35
C ARG A 176 -8.28 13.02 -8.44
N GLN A 177 -9.33 12.30 -8.08
CA GLN A 177 -10.32 12.77 -7.12
C GLN A 177 -9.90 12.45 -5.69
N CYS A 178 -9.98 13.47 -4.83
CA CYS A 178 -10.05 13.30 -3.37
C CYS A 178 -11.55 13.21 -3.01
N LEU A 179 -12.10 11.99 -3.03
CA LEU A 179 -13.53 11.76 -2.84
C LEU A 179 -13.99 12.18 -1.45
N ASP A 180 -13.19 11.87 -0.44
CA ASP A 180 -13.45 12.27 0.94
C ASP A 180 -12.15 12.55 1.70
N ILE A 181 -12.21 13.47 2.64
CA ILE A 181 -11.07 13.80 3.52
C ILE A 181 -11.57 14.47 4.80
N GLU A 182 -11.23 13.88 5.95
CA GLU A 182 -11.76 14.29 7.25
C GLU A 182 -10.69 14.16 8.34
N CYS A 183 -10.75 15.06 9.32
CA CYS A 183 -9.92 14.99 10.52
C CYS A 183 -10.69 14.25 11.62
N GLU A 184 -10.20 13.07 12.01
CA GLU A 184 -10.79 12.23 13.05
C GLU A 184 -10.42 12.72 14.47
N GLY A 185 -9.29 13.43 14.59
CA GLY A 185 -8.80 13.92 15.87
C GLY A 185 -7.32 14.24 15.85
N MET A 186 -6.73 14.31 17.05
CA MET A 186 -5.30 14.54 17.24
C MET A 186 -4.70 13.50 18.17
N GLU A 187 -3.43 13.19 17.95
CA GLU A 187 -2.60 12.29 18.77
C GLU A 187 -1.16 12.82 18.72
N ASP A 188 -0.54 13.06 19.87
CA ASP A 188 0.85 13.55 19.99
C ASP A 188 1.18 14.76 19.09
N ASP A 189 0.32 15.78 19.08
CA ASP A 189 0.42 16.99 18.23
C ASP A 189 0.41 16.70 16.71
N LEU A 190 -0.15 15.55 16.31
CA LEU A 190 -0.37 15.16 14.93
C LEU A 190 -1.87 15.06 14.66
N PHE A 191 -2.31 15.52 13.49
CA PHE A 191 -3.68 15.32 13.04
C PHE A 191 -3.85 13.92 12.48
N ARG A 192 -4.85 13.19 12.99
CA ARG A 192 -5.30 11.94 12.39
C ARG A 192 -6.32 12.26 11.31
N ILE A 193 -5.94 12.08 10.06
CA ILE A 193 -6.78 12.39 8.90
C ILE A 193 -7.10 11.10 8.15
N THR A 194 -8.36 10.93 7.75
CA THR A 194 -8.75 9.89 6.80
C THR A 194 -8.94 10.49 5.41
N VAL A 195 -8.53 9.74 4.38
CA VAL A 195 -8.65 10.18 2.98
C VAL A 195 -9.21 9.03 2.15
N LEU A 196 -10.29 9.25 1.41
CA LEU A 196 -10.80 8.34 0.38
C LEU A 196 -10.53 8.97 -0.99
N GLY A 197 -9.90 8.23 -1.90
CA GLY A 197 -9.59 8.79 -3.20
C GLY A 197 -9.35 7.75 -4.30
N ASP A 198 -9.14 8.29 -5.50
CA ASP A 198 -8.89 7.53 -6.71
C ASP A 198 -7.64 6.65 -6.62
N ALA A 199 -7.62 5.61 -7.46
CA ALA A 199 -6.43 4.83 -7.69
C ALA A 199 -5.26 5.71 -8.20
N GLY A 200 -4.17 5.74 -7.42
CA GLY A 200 -2.97 6.49 -7.75
C GLY A 200 -2.98 7.95 -7.31
N LEU A 201 -3.94 8.36 -6.47
CA LEU A 201 -3.82 9.58 -5.69
C LEU A 201 -2.62 9.46 -4.72
N TYR A 202 -1.67 10.36 -4.86
CA TYR A 202 -0.47 10.41 -4.03
C TYR A 202 -0.78 11.16 -2.73
N ILE A 203 -1.05 10.41 -1.66
CA ILE A 203 -1.54 10.96 -0.38
C ILE A 203 -0.50 11.87 0.31
N LYS A 204 0.79 11.50 0.31
CA LYS A 204 1.84 12.33 0.92
C LYS A 204 1.89 13.71 0.24
N GLU A 205 1.78 13.70 -1.08
CA GLU A 205 1.81 14.91 -1.91
C GLU A 205 0.49 15.70 -1.92
N LEU A 206 -0.67 15.05 -1.72
CA LEU A 206 -1.95 15.73 -1.43
C LEU A 206 -1.82 16.59 -0.17
N ILE A 207 -1.10 16.11 0.84
CA ILE A 207 -0.90 16.84 2.08
C ILE A 207 0.15 17.94 1.92
N SER A 208 1.33 17.62 1.40
CA SER A 208 2.46 18.57 1.35
C SER A 208 2.45 19.54 0.18
N GLY A 209 1.69 19.27 -0.87
CA GLY A 209 1.73 20.02 -2.13
C GLY A 209 2.96 19.77 -2.99
N ASP A 210 3.97 19.05 -2.46
CA ASP A 210 5.21 18.68 -3.17
C ASP A 210 5.86 19.88 -3.90
N ASN A 211 6.00 21.01 -3.18
CA ASN A 211 6.50 22.27 -3.72
C ASN A 211 5.74 22.77 -4.96
N GLY A 212 4.40 22.70 -4.92
CA GLY A 212 3.52 23.14 -6.01
C GLY A 212 3.34 22.12 -7.13
N ARG A 213 3.84 20.89 -6.99
CA ARG A 213 3.63 19.79 -7.95
C ARG A 213 2.26 19.13 -7.78
N THR A 214 1.58 19.35 -6.65
CA THR A 214 0.21 18.92 -6.40
C THR A 214 -0.68 20.12 -6.08
N VAL A 215 -1.73 20.34 -6.87
CA VAL A 215 -2.65 21.47 -6.73
C VAL A 215 -4.11 21.00 -6.95
N PRO A 216 -5.07 21.35 -6.07
CA PRO A 216 -4.85 21.93 -4.74
C PRO A 216 -4.19 20.92 -3.78
N SER A 217 -3.62 21.42 -2.68
CA SER A 217 -3.07 20.59 -1.60
C SER A 217 -3.49 21.09 -0.23
N PHE A 218 -3.37 20.27 0.81
CA PHE A 218 -3.73 20.66 2.17
C PHE A 218 -2.84 21.79 2.69
N ALA A 219 -1.52 21.69 2.52
CA ALA A 219 -0.58 22.74 2.90
C ALA A 219 -0.90 24.09 2.21
N GLU A 220 -1.21 24.07 0.92
CA GLU A 220 -1.63 25.28 0.18
C GLU A 220 -2.93 25.86 0.74
N LYS A 221 -3.94 25.02 1.00
CA LYS A 221 -5.25 25.46 1.50
C LYS A 221 -5.20 25.99 2.93
N LEU A 222 -4.30 25.44 3.74
CA LEU A 222 -4.08 25.90 5.11
C LEU A 222 -3.17 27.13 5.19
N GLY A 223 -2.32 27.34 4.19
CA GLY A 223 -1.27 28.37 4.21
C GLY A 223 -0.09 28.03 5.12
N CYS A 224 0.01 26.77 5.57
CA CYS A 224 1.04 26.28 6.47
C CYS A 224 1.70 25.01 5.90
N PRO A 225 3.02 24.81 6.08
CA PRO A 225 3.65 23.54 5.73
C PRO A 225 3.02 22.37 6.49
N ALA A 226 2.76 21.28 5.77
CA ALA A 226 2.21 20.06 6.36
C ALA A 226 2.87 18.83 5.73
N HIS A 227 3.12 17.80 6.51
CA HIS A 227 3.70 16.56 6.02
C HIS A 227 3.14 15.32 6.73
N VAL A 228 3.10 14.21 5.99
CA VAL A 228 2.66 12.91 6.52
C VAL A 228 3.79 12.26 7.29
N THR A 229 3.60 12.02 8.59
CA THR A 229 4.57 11.33 9.45
C THR A 229 4.37 9.82 9.43
N SER A 230 3.14 9.36 9.22
CA SER A 230 2.83 7.95 9.05
C SER A 230 1.59 7.75 8.17
N LEU A 231 1.57 6.64 7.43
CA LEU A 231 0.49 6.32 6.50
C LEU A 231 0.07 4.86 6.62
N ASP A 232 -1.22 4.65 6.77
CA ASP A 232 -1.85 3.34 6.70
C ASP A 232 -2.86 3.33 5.57
N VAL A 233 -2.80 2.30 4.72
CA VAL A 233 -3.91 1.98 3.85
C VAL A 233 -4.88 1.15 4.69
N ILE A 234 -6.13 1.59 4.81
CA ILE A 234 -7.14 0.94 5.66
C ILE A 234 -8.23 0.25 4.83
N MET A 235 -8.35 0.63 3.55
CA MET A 235 -9.26 -0.02 2.62
C MET A 235 -8.70 0.00 1.21
N VAL A 236 -8.81 -1.14 0.53
CA VAL A 236 -8.72 -1.23 -0.93
C VAL A 236 -10.02 -1.87 -1.41
N GLU A 237 -10.79 -1.13 -2.20
CA GLU A 237 -12.04 -1.64 -2.80
C GLU A 237 -11.77 -2.89 -3.65
N GLY A 238 -12.67 -3.86 -3.59
CA GLY A 238 -12.58 -5.10 -4.37
C GLY A 238 -12.75 -4.81 -5.86
N VAL A 239 -11.93 -5.46 -6.70
CA VAL A 239 -12.00 -5.34 -8.17
C VAL A 239 -12.29 -6.67 -8.86
N VAL A 240 -12.31 -7.76 -8.10
CA VAL A 240 -12.72 -9.09 -8.52
C VAL A 240 -13.84 -9.56 -7.59
N PRO A 241 -14.70 -10.50 -8.04
CA PRO A 241 -15.67 -11.13 -7.14
C PRO A 241 -14.94 -11.78 -5.95
N GLU A 242 -15.37 -11.44 -4.75
CA GLU A 242 -14.90 -12.06 -3.52
C GLU A 242 -16.09 -12.84 -2.92
N LYS A 243 -15.90 -14.09 -2.49
CA LYS A 243 -16.97 -14.79 -1.78
C LYS A 243 -17.18 -14.03 -0.48
N GLN A 244 -18.39 -13.49 -0.30
CA GLN A 244 -18.79 -13.02 1.02
C GLN A 244 -18.77 -14.23 1.94
N LYS A 245 -17.89 -14.26 2.94
CA LYS A 245 -18.15 -15.11 4.10
C LYS A 245 -19.46 -14.57 4.67
N GLN A 246 -20.52 -15.37 4.63
CA GLN A 246 -21.69 -15.14 5.44
C GLN A 246 -21.18 -15.00 6.88
N GLU A 247 -21.24 -13.79 7.42
CA GLU A 247 -21.09 -13.59 8.86
C GLU A 247 -22.31 -14.28 9.48
N ASN A 248 -22.09 -15.47 10.05
CA ASN A 248 -23.02 -16.10 10.97
C ASN A 248 -22.81 -15.51 12.37
#